data_AF-A0A841UZB9-F1
#
_entry.id   AF-A0A841UZB9-F1
#
_cell.length_a   1.000
_cell.length_b   1.000
_cell.length_c   1.000
_cell.angle_alpha   90.00
_cell.angle_beta   90.00
_cell.angle_gamma   90.00
#
_symmetry.space_group_name_H-M   'P 1'
#
loop_
_entity.id
_entity.type
_entity.pdbx_description
1 polymer ?
#
loop_
_entity_poly.entity_id
_entity_poly.type
_entity_poly.pdbx_seq_one_letter_code
_entity_poly.pdbx_strand_id
1 'polypeptide(L)'
;MSGEILFRQLDIQSFAPSLENFVTSTRQSIGVRGRSSIEVVPLNSSEIENQLKQLHKILIDPIADLLPSDPNAHVIFMPQGELFLVPFPALQDANGKYLIEKHTILTAPAIQVLDLTQKQRVKVQQANPKGLVVVGNPTMPKVTVKIGEPPEQLNPLPAAENEAITIAKLLNTKALTGNQATKKAILSQLPQARIIHLATHGLLDDFKGLGVPGAIALAPSGNDNGLLTASEILDLKLNAELVVLSACDTGRGRITGDGVIGLSRSLITAGVPSIIVSLWSVPDAPTASLMTEFYRNWQEKKLDKAQALRQAMLTTMKNHPNPKDWAAFTLIGEAE
;
A
#
# COMPACT_ATOMS: atom_id res chain seq x y z
N MET A 1 -12.90 -14.47 19.37
CA MET A 1 -11.88 -15.53 19.12
C MET A 1 -11.22 -15.87 20.44
N SER A 2 -11.17 -17.16 20.82
CA SER A 2 -10.29 -17.64 21.88
C SER A 2 -8.91 -17.89 21.27
N GLY A 3 -7.92 -17.08 21.62
CA GLY A 3 -6.54 -17.22 21.14
C GLY A 3 -5.57 -17.29 22.31
N GLU A 4 -4.43 -17.89 22.09
CA GLU A 4 -3.30 -17.84 23.02
C GLU A 4 -2.54 -16.53 22.81
N ILE A 5 -2.20 -15.84 23.91
CA ILE A 5 -1.37 -14.64 23.86
C ILE A 5 -0.02 -14.99 24.45
N LEU A 6 1.01 -14.90 23.61
CA LEU A 6 2.41 -15.08 24.01
C LEU A 6 3.13 -13.74 23.94
N PHE A 7 3.94 -13.45 24.95
CA PHE A 7 4.74 -12.24 25.00
C PHE A 7 6.22 -12.57 24.77
N ARG A 8 6.87 -11.79 23.90
CA ARG A 8 8.30 -11.78 23.66
C ARG A 8 8.78 -10.34 23.76
N GLN A 9 9.90 -10.12 24.43
CA GLN A 9 10.51 -8.81 24.58
C GLN A 9 11.96 -8.88 24.18
N LEU A 10 12.39 -7.87 23.42
CA LEU A 10 13.79 -7.62 23.09
C LEU A 10 14.14 -6.22 23.58
N ASP A 11 15.23 -6.08 24.32
CA ASP A 11 15.74 -4.77 24.69
C ASP A 11 16.44 -4.15 23.48
N ILE A 12 15.85 -3.08 22.96
CA ILE A 12 16.36 -2.35 21.80
C ILE A 12 17.16 -1.09 22.19
N GLN A 13 17.23 -0.72 23.48
CA GLN A 13 17.90 0.50 23.93
C GLN A 13 19.43 0.44 23.76
N SER A 14 19.99 -0.76 23.65
CA SER A 14 21.41 -0.98 23.39
C SER A 14 21.79 -0.88 21.90
N PHE A 15 20.82 -0.76 20.99
CA PHE A 15 21.10 -0.62 19.56
C PHE A 15 21.35 0.84 19.23
N ALA A 16 22.59 1.17 18.86
CA ALA A 16 22.95 2.41 18.19
C ALA A 16 23.17 2.07 16.71
N PRO A 17 22.43 2.69 15.76
CA PRO A 17 21.41 3.74 15.93
C PRO A 17 20.04 3.21 16.41
N SER A 18 19.09 4.12 16.74
CA SER A 18 17.73 3.76 17.19
C SER A 18 16.96 2.92 16.15
N LEU A 19 15.89 2.23 16.58
CA LEU A 19 15.04 1.43 15.68
C LEU A 19 14.44 2.25 14.52
N GLU A 20 14.00 3.49 14.78
CA GLU A 20 13.54 4.42 13.74
C GLU A 20 14.64 4.67 12.69
N ASN A 21 15.87 4.90 13.14
CA ASN A 21 17.00 5.10 12.23
C ASN A 21 17.32 3.84 11.44
N PHE A 22 17.22 2.65 12.04
CA PHE A 22 17.38 1.37 11.33
C PHE A 22 16.31 1.15 10.26
N VAL A 23 15.04 1.44 10.56
CA VAL A 23 13.96 1.36 9.56
C VAL A 23 14.22 2.35 8.43
N THR A 24 14.60 3.58 8.77
CA THR A 24 14.91 4.63 7.79
C THR A 24 16.10 4.26 6.92
N SER A 25 17.21 3.80 7.50
CA SER A 25 18.40 3.40 6.76
C SER A 25 18.11 2.20 5.86
N THR A 26 17.32 1.23 6.33
CA THR A 26 16.98 0.03 5.55
C THR A 26 16.13 0.39 4.35
N ARG A 27 15.19 1.32 4.51
CA ARG A 27 14.42 1.87 3.38
C ARG A 27 15.33 2.61 2.40
N GLN A 28 16.25 3.44 2.89
CA GLN A 28 17.21 4.13 2.03
C GLN A 28 18.12 3.15 1.28
N SER A 29 18.56 2.06 1.92
CA SER A 29 19.46 1.08 1.32
C SER A 29 18.78 0.33 0.16
N ILE A 30 17.48 0.01 0.26
CA ILE A 30 16.73 -0.56 -0.88
C ILE A 30 16.45 0.49 -1.99
N GLY A 31 16.79 1.77 -1.79
CA GLY A 31 16.57 2.85 -2.75
C GLY A 31 15.24 3.59 -2.57
N VAL A 32 14.57 3.42 -1.43
CA VAL A 32 13.36 4.15 -1.07
C VAL A 32 13.72 5.46 -0.39
N ARG A 33 13.30 6.58 -0.98
CA ARG A 33 13.64 7.93 -0.51
C ARG A 33 12.71 8.39 0.63
N GLY A 34 13.29 8.81 1.74
CA GLY A 34 12.69 9.78 2.68
C GLY A 34 13.20 11.19 2.36
N ARG A 35 12.52 12.24 2.85
CA ARG A 35 12.67 13.68 2.54
C ARG A 35 14.09 14.31 2.51
N SER A 36 15.17 13.59 2.79
CA SER A 36 16.50 14.16 2.97
C SER A 36 17.46 13.74 1.85
N SER A 37 17.84 14.75 1.05
CA SER A 37 19.11 14.84 0.30
C SER A 37 19.28 13.96 -0.94
N ILE A 38 19.70 14.62 -2.02
CA ILE A 38 20.21 14.00 -3.24
C ILE A 38 21.59 13.42 -2.92
N GLU A 39 21.64 12.18 -2.43
CA GLU A 39 22.85 11.37 -2.54
C GLU A 39 22.53 10.14 -3.39
N VAL A 40 23.16 10.07 -4.56
CA VAL A 40 23.23 8.85 -5.35
C VAL A 40 24.26 7.97 -4.65
N VAL A 41 23.84 7.27 -3.60
CA VAL A 41 24.66 6.18 -3.04
C VAL A 41 24.52 5.00 -4.02
N PRO A 42 25.63 4.49 -4.57
CA PRO A 42 25.58 3.26 -5.36
C PRO A 42 25.01 2.15 -4.48
N LEU A 43 23.93 1.51 -4.93
CA LEU A 43 23.31 0.39 -4.23
C LEU A 43 24.33 -0.76 -4.12
N ASN A 44 24.99 -0.90 -2.98
CA ASN A 44 25.80 -2.07 -2.69
C ASN A 44 24.85 -3.19 -2.25
N SER A 45 24.69 -4.24 -3.06
CA SER A 45 23.80 -5.37 -2.77
C SER A 45 24.10 -6.01 -1.42
N SER A 46 25.37 -6.07 -1.02
CA SER A 46 25.79 -6.58 0.29
C SER A 46 25.27 -5.73 1.44
N GLU A 47 25.23 -4.41 1.27
CA GLU A 47 24.72 -3.49 2.30
C GLU A 47 23.20 -3.62 2.46
N ILE A 48 22.47 -3.77 1.36
CA ILE A 48 21.03 -4.03 1.37
C ILE A 48 20.72 -5.31 2.15
N GLU A 49 21.37 -6.41 1.78
CA GLU A 49 21.18 -7.71 2.44
C GLU A 49 21.51 -7.62 3.94
N ASN A 50 22.60 -6.96 4.31
CA ASN A 50 23.00 -6.82 5.70
C ASN A 50 21.94 -6.06 6.52
N GLN A 51 21.38 -4.97 6.00
CA GLN A 51 20.35 -4.21 6.71
C GLN A 51 19.03 -5.00 6.83
N LEU A 52 18.61 -5.69 5.77
CA LEU A 52 17.41 -6.55 5.79
C LEU A 52 17.56 -7.72 6.77
N LYS A 53 18.75 -8.35 6.84
CA LYS A 53 19.06 -9.41 7.81
C LYS A 53 19.10 -8.91 9.25
N GLN A 54 19.62 -7.70 9.48
CA GLN A 54 19.63 -7.11 10.82
C GLN A 54 18.20 -6.81 11.31
N LEU A 55 17.34 -6.22 10.47
CA LEU A 55 15.94 -6.02 10.85
C LEU A 55 15.21 -7.34 11.05
N HIS A 56 15.46 -8.37 10.23
CA HIS A 56 14.90 -9.71 10.46
C HIS A 56 15.32 -10.27 11.82
N LYS A 57 16.61 -10.17 12.16
CA LYS A 57 17.13 -10.62 13.45
C LYS A 57 16.47 -9.94 14.65
N ILE A 58 16.14 -8.66 14.51
CA ILE A 58 15.51 -7.88 15.57
C ILE A 58 14.00 -8.19 15.66
N LEU A 59 13.31 -8.29 14.53
CA LEU A 59 11.85 -8.28 14.46
C LEU A 59 11.21 -9.66 14.29
N ILE A 60 11.93 -10.61 13.69
CA ILE A 60 11.39 -11.91 13.28
C ILE A 60 12.03 -13.07 14.04
N ASP A 61 13.36 -13.11 14.20
CA ASP A 61 14.02 -14.20 14.94
C ASP A 61 13.44 -14.45 16.34
N PRO A 62 13.06 -13.43 17.15
CA PRO A 62 12.48 -13.64 18.48
C PRO A 62 11.12 -14.33 18.50
N ILE A 63 10.44 -14.42 17.35
CA ILE A 63 9.12 -15.01 17.18
C ILE A 63 9.11 -16.13 16.12
N ALA A 64 10.25 -16.51 15.57
CA ALA A 64 10.33 -17.43 14.44
C ALA A 64 9.77 -18.83 14.77
N ASP A 65 9.86 -19.26 16.04
CA ASP A 65 9.27 -20.50 16.56
C ASP A 65 7.74 -20.48 16.57
N LEU A 66 7.13 -19.29 16.54
CA LEU A 66 5.68 -19.09 16.58
C LEU A 66 5.07 -18.91 15.18
N LEU A 67 5.90 -18.67 14.16
CA LEU A 67 5.41 -18.47 12.79
C LEU A 67 4.91 -19.79 12.19
N PRO A 68 3.81 -19.76 11.41
CA PRO A 68 3.24 -20.96 10.84
C PRO A 68 4.18 -21.58 9.81
N SER A 69 4.25 -22.91 9.81
CA SER A 69 5.05 -23.67 8.84
C SER A 69 4.40 -23.76 7.46
N ASP A 70 3.07 -23.64 7.39
CA ASP A 70 2.34 -23.54 6.12
C ASP A 70 2.54 -22.13 5.54
N PRO A 71 3.17 -22.00 4.36
CA PRO A 71 3.41 -20.70 3.74
C PRO A 71 2.15 -19.95 3.31
N ASN A 72 1.01 -20.65 3.21
CA ASN A 72 -0.28 -20.07 2.86
C ASN A 72 -1.06 -19.57 4.09
N ALA A 73 -0.63 -19.94 5.30
CA ALA A 73 -1.20 -19.42 6.53
C ALA A 73 -0.87 -17.92 6.66
N HIS A 74 -1.86 -17.16 7.12
CA HIS A 74 -1.74 -15.71 7.24
C HIS A 74 -0.96 -15.32 8.48
N VAL A 75 0.01 -14.42 8.31
CA VAL A 75 0.72 -13.72 9.37
C VAL A 75 0.33 -12.25 9.31
N ILE A 76 -0.39 -11.78 10.33
CA ILE A 76 -0.86 -10.39 10.41
C ILE A 76 0.09 -9.61 11.32
N PHE A 77 0.83 -8.65 10.75
CA PHE A 77 1.62 -7.72 11.55
C PHE A 77 0.75 -6.57 12.06
N MET A 78 0.90 -6.22 13.33
CA MET A 78 0.29 -5.04 13.93
C MET A 78 1.37 -4.05 14.39
N PRO A 79 2.04 -3.35 13.45
CA PRO A 79 3.15 -2.47 13.78
C PRO A 79 2.68 -1.14 14.36
N GLN A 80 3.50 -0.56 15.24
CA GLN A 80 3.27 0.75 15.86
C GLN A 80 4.35 1.75 15.44
N GLY A 81 3.93 2.99 15.13
CA GLY A 81 4.84 4.07 14.75
C GLY A 81 5.64 3.74 13.48
N GLU A 82 6.95 3.95 13.53
CA GLU A 82 7.87 3.75 12.40
C GLU A 82 7.96 2.29 11.94
N LEU A 83 7.57 1.31 12.79
CA LEU A 83 7.49 -0.09 12.37
C LEU A 83 6.49 -0.31 11.23
N PHE A 84 5.53 0.61 11.04
CA PHE A 84 4.58 0.55 9.93
C PHE A 84 5.28 0.69 8.57
N LEU A 85 6.47 1.31 8.54
CA LEU A 85 7.27 1.50 7.34
C LEU A 85 8.27 0.36 7.09
N VAL A 86 8.32 -0.66 7.96
CA VAL A 86 9.20 -1.83 7.77
C VAL A 86 8.77 -2.59 6.51
N PRO A 87 9.70 -2.89 5.59
CA PRO A 87 9.41 -3.71 4.42
C PRO A 87 9.37 -5.19 4.82
N PHE A 88 8.39 -5.61 5.64
CA PHE A 88 8.28 -6.98 6.15
C PHE A 88 8.46 -8.06 5.07
N PRO A 89 7.84 -7.95 3.87
CA PRO A 89 8.06 -8.92 2.79
C PRO A 89 9.52 -9.11 2.38
N ALA A 90 10.35 -8.07 2.51
CA ALA A 90 11.76 -8.04 2.11
C ALA A 90 12.74 -8.40 3.23
N LEU A 91 12.30 -8.59 4.48
CA LEU A 91 13.21 -9.01 5.55
C LEU A 91 13.82 -10.37 5.19
N GLN A 92 15.12 -10.54 5.43
CA GLN A 92 15.86 -11.74 5.05
C GLN A 92 16.34 -12.51 6.26
N ASP A 93 16.17 -13.83 6.26
CA ASP A 93 16.79 -14.68 7.27
C ASP A 93 18.32 -14.78 7.08
N ALA A 94 18.99 -15.49 7.98
CA ALA A 94 20.43 -15.74 7.91
C ALA A 94 20.88 -16.45 6.61
N ASN A 95 19.98 -17.18 5.94
CA ASN A 95 20.23 -17.88 4.68
C ASN A 95 19.94 -17.00 3.44
N GLY A 96 19.53 -15.74 3.64
CA GLY A 96 19.16 -14.82 2.55
C GLY A 96 17.77 -15.07 1.97
N LYS A 97 16.93 -15.85 2.63
CA LYS A 97 15.53 -16.08 2.20
C LYS A 97 14.64 -14.96 2.70
N TYR A 98 13.87 -14.38 1.78
CA TYR A 98 12.91 -13.32 2.09
C TYR A 98 11.73 -13.88 2.89
N LEU A 99 11.18 -13.07 3.79
CA LEU A 99 10.05 -13.46 4.62
C LEU A 99 8.81 -13.81 3.78
N ILE A 100 8.58 -13.09 2.67
CA ILE A 100 7.47 -13.35 1.75
C ILE A 100 7.60 -14.69 1.00
N GLU A 101 8.82 -15.23 0.86
CA GLU A 101 9.00 -16.58 0.30
C GLU A 101 8.40 -17.65 1.23
N LYS A 102 8.37 -17.38 2.54
CA LYS A 102 7.97 -18.35 3.57
C LYS A 102 6.58 -18.14 4.14
N HIS A 103 6.06 -16.91 4.14
CA HIS A 103 4.79 -16.59 4.81
C HIS A 103 3.91 -15.68 3.97
N THR A 104 2.60 -15.82 4.13
CA THR A 104 1.60 -14.92 3.54
C THR A 104 1.30 -13.81 4.53
N ILE A 105 1.64 -12.57 4.16
CA ILE A 105 1.72 -11.44 5.10
C ILE A 105 0.56 -10.45 4.88
N LEU A 106 -0.04 -10.00 5.97
CA LEU A 106 -0.98 -8.87 6.03
C LEU A 106 -0.55 -7.89 7.11
N THR A 107 -1.17 -6.71 7.13
CA THR A 107 -1.00 -5.71 8.18
C THR A 107 -2.36 -5.30 8.76
N ALA A 108 -2.41 -5.04 10.05
CA ALA A 108 -3.54 -4.37 10.67
C ALA A 108 -3.03 -3.24 11.56
N PRO A 109 -3.54 -2.00 11.44
CA PRO A 109 -3.06 -0.90 12.26
C PRO A 109 -3.49 -0.99 13.73
N ALA A 110 -4.47 -1.84 14.06
CA ALA A 110 -4.90 -2.15 15.42
C ALA A 110 -5.73 -3.45 15.44
N ILE A 111 -5.79 -4.12 16.59
CA ILE A 111 -6.61 -5.34 16.75
C ILE A 111 -8.10 -5.08 16.54
N GLN A 112 -8.60 -3.91 16.94
CA GLN A 112 -10.00 -3.51 16.75
C GLN A 112 -10.36 -3.35 15.27
N VAL A 113 -9.37 -3.06 14.42
CA VAL A 113 -9.60 -2.97 12.98
C VAL A 113 -9.95 -4.34 12.40
N LEU A 114 -9.40 -5.44 12.91
CA LEU A 114 -9.76 -6.79 12.45
C LEU A 114 -11.24 -7.11 12.71
N ASP A 115 -11.76 -6.83 13.92
CA ASP A 115 -13.18 -7.02 14.21
C ASP A 115 -14.08 -6.12 13.35
N LEU A 116 -13.65 -4.88 13.12
CA LEU A 116 -14.37 -3.94 12.26
C LEU A 116 -14.43 -4.41 10.80
N THR A 117 -13.28 -4.79 10.23
CA THR A 117 -13.18 -5.23 8.83
C THR A 117 -13.91 -6.55 8.61
N GLN A 118 -13.89 -7.46 9.59
CA GLN A 118 -14.68 -8.70 9.54
C GLN A 118 -16.19 -8.41 9.47
N LYS A 119 -16.69 -7.49 10.31
CA LYS A 119 -18.11 -7.07 10.28
C LYS A 119 -18.47 -6.39 8.96
N GLN A 120 -17.57 -5.57 8.42
CA GLN A 120 -17.76 -4.92 7.13
C GLN A 120 -17.79 -5.93 5.98
N ARG A 121 -16.92 -6.95 6.00
CA ARG A 121 -16.91 -8.03 5.00
C ARG A 121 -18.27 -8.71 4.90
N VAL A 122 -18.87 -9.05 6.04
CA VAL A 122 -20.22 -9.65 6.08
C VAL A 122 -21.26 -8.71 5.47
N LYS A 123 -21.22 -7.41 5.79
CA LYS A 123 -22.13 -6.41 5.21
C LYS A 123 -21.95 -6.27 3.69
N VAL A 124 -20.71 -6.23 3.21
CA VAL A 124 -20.38 -6.14 1.79
C VAL A 124 -20.88 -7.39 1.04
N GLN A 125 -20.69 -8.58 1.61
CA GLN A 125 -21.21 -9.83 1.04
C GLN A 125 -22.74 -9.81 0.93
N GLN A 126 -23.44 -9.27 1.93
CA GLN A 126 -24.90 -9.10 1.91
C GLN A 126 -25.36 -8.07 0.88
N ALA A 127 -24.65 -6.93 0.76
CA ALA A 127 -24.93 -5.90 -0.23
C ALA A 127 -24.67 -6.37 -1.67
N ASN A 128 -23.75 -7.33 -1.85
CA ASN A 128 -23.39 -7.96 -3.12
C ASN A 128 -23.16 -6.97 -4.27
N PRO A 129 -22.34 -5.92 -4.08
CA PRO A 129 -22.08 -4.94 -5.12
C PRO A 129 -21.40 -5.59 -6.32
N LYS A 130 -21.62 -5.01 -7.50
CA LYS A 130 -21.09 -5.53 -8.78
C LYS A 130 -20.24 -4.54 -9.55
N GLY A 131 -20.30 -3.26 -9.18
CA GLY A 131 -19.59 -2.19 -9.89
C GLY A 131 -18.07 -2.37 -9.82
N LEU A 132 -17.38 -1.87 -10.82
CA LEU A 132 -15.93 -1.93 -10.92
C LEU A 132 -15.44 -0.56 -11.35
N VAL A 133 -14.64 0.08 -10.50
CA VAL A 133 -14.04 1.39 -10.79
C VAL A 133 -12.55 1.17 -10.95
N VAL A 134 -12.03 1.45 -12.14
CA VAL A 134 -10.60 1.33 -12.45
C VAL A 134 -10.13 2.65 -13.01
N VAL A 135 -9.18 3.29 -12.34
CA VAL A 135 -8.66 4.61 -12.67
C VAL A 135 -7.15 4.49 -12.88
N GLY A 136 -6.64 5.11 -13.94
CA GLY A 136 -5.20 5.18 -14.20
C GLY A 136 -4.82 6.49 -14.85
N ASN A 137 -3.70 7.09 -14.41
CA ASN A 137 -3.12 8.28 -15.04
C ASN A 137 -4.15 9.36 -15.40
N PRO A 138 -4.88 9.93 -14.42
CA PRO A 138 -5.74 11.08 -14.67
C PRO A 138 -4.93 12.23 -15.25
N THR A 139 -5.59 13.16 -15.93
CA THR A 139 -4.98 14.46 -16.22
C THR A 139 -4.62 15.09 -14.89
N MET A 140 -3.32 15.20 -14.60
CA MET A 140 -2.90 15.49 -13.25
C MET A 140 -3.42 16.86 -12.75
N PRO A 141 -3.73 17.01 -11.46
CA PRO A 141 -4.05 18.30 -10.90
C PRO A 141 -2.77 19.09 -10.59
N LYS A 142 -2.95 20.40 -10.35
CA LYS A 142 -1.91 21.23 -9.73
C LYS A 142 -2.04 21.17 -8.22
N VAL A 143 -0.92 20.98 -7.51
CA VAL A 143 -0.89 20.91 -6.06
C VAL A 143 0.22 21.80 -5.49
N THR A 144 -0.07 22.46 -4.38
CA THR A 144 0.95 23.17 -3.61
C THR A 144 1.65 22.16 -2.71
N VAL A 145 2.94 21.97 -2.92
CA VAL A 145 3.73 20.96 -2.20
C VAL A 145 4.39 21.54 -0.95
N LYS A 146 4.83 22.79 -1.02
CA LYS A 146 5.45 23.51 0.10
C LYS A 146 4.66 24.77 0.38
N ILE A 147 4.48 25.06 1.66
CA ILE A 147 3.80 26.28 2.11
C ILE A 147 4.58 27.48 1.58
N GLY A 148 3.88 28.40 0.91
CA GLY A 148 4.46 29.60 0.30
C GLY A 148 4.92 29.45 -1.14
N GLU A 149 4.90 28.24 -1.71
CA GLU A 149 5.22 28.00 -3.13
C GLU A 149 3.94 27.95 -4.00
N PRO A 150 4.01 28.34 -5.29
CA PRO A 150 2.87 28.23 -6.19
C PRO A 150 2.48 26.77 -6.45
N PRO A 151 1.21 26.48 -6.80
CA PRO A 151 0.79 25.13 -7.18
C PRO A 151 1.52 24.64 -8.43
N GLU A 152 2.07 23.44 -8.37
CA GLU A 152 2.74 22.79 -9.49
C GLU A 152 1.96 21.59 -10.00
N GLN A 153 2.01 21.39 -11.30
CA GLN A 153 1.40 20.26 -11.97
C GLN A 153 2.12 18.96 -11.55
N LEU A 154 1.37 17.96 -11.09
CA LEU A 154 1.96 16.65 -10.83
C LEU A 154 2.38 15.99 -12.16
N ASN A 155 3.46 15.21 -12.09
CA ASN A 155 3.97 14.49 -13.27
C ASN A 155 2.96 13.43 -13.73
N PRO A 156 2.77 13.24 -15.05
CA PRO A 156 1.96 12.14 -15.57
C PRO A 156 2.61 10.78 -15.24
N LEU A 157 1.79 9.74 -15.18
CA LEU A 157 2.18 8.35 -14.87
C LEU A 157 1.76 7.40 -16.01
N PRO A 158 2.44 7.41 -17.17
CA PRO A 158 2.01 6.62 -18.34
C PRO A 158 1.88 5.12 -18.07
N ALA A 159 2.71 4.54 -17.21
CA ALA A 159 2.59 3.11 -16.89
C ALA A 159 1.41 2.81 -15.94
N ALA A 160 0.96 3.77 -15.12
CA ALA A 160 -0.30 3.66 -14.38
C ALA A 160 -1.53 3.65 -15.32
N GLU A 161 -1.44 4.31 -16.49
CA GLU A 161 -2.45 4.20 -17.53
C GLU A 161 -2.53 2.78 -18.08
N ASN A 162 -1.37 2.19 -18.41
CA ASN A 162 -1.27 0.82 -18.91
C ASN A 162 -1.75 -0.20 -17.87
N GLU A 163 -1.41 0.01 -16.59
CA GLU A 163 -1.91 -0.78 -15.46
C GLU A 163 -3.44 -0.78 -15.42
N ALA A 164 -4.06 0.41 -15.40
CA ALA A 164 -5.51 0.54 -15.35
C ALA A 164 -6.20 -0.08 -16.57
N ILE A 165 -5.66 0.13 -17.78
CA ILE A 165 -6.20 -0.49 -19.00
C ILE A 165 -6.14 -2.01 -18.92
N THR A 166 -5.01 -2.56 -18.44
CA THR A 166 -4.81 -4.01 -18.32
C THR A 166 -5.75 -4.61 -17.28
N ILE A 167 -5.86 -4.00 -16.11
CA ILE A 167 -6.75 -4.44 -15.03
C ILE A 167 -8.21 -4.31 -15.44
N ALA A 168 -8.59 -3.21 -16.09
CA ALA A 168 -9.95 -3.03 -16.59
C ALA A 168 -10.33 -4.14 -17.60
N LYS A 169 -9.41 -4.54 -18.47
CA LYS A 169 -9.60 -5.68 -19.39
C LYS A 169 -9.77 -7.00 -18.63
N LEU A 170 -8.94 -7.28 -17.63
CA LEU A 170 -9.06 -8.49 -16.79
C LEU A 170 -10.40 -8.55 -16.06
N LEU A 171 -10.92 -7.40 -15.63
CA LEU A 171 -12.17 -7.28 -14.90
C LEU A 171 -13.39 -7.07 -15.81
N ASN A 172 -13.21 -7.05 -17.14
CA ASN A 172 -14.26 -6.75 -18.12
C ASN A 172 -15.02 -5.44 -17.82
N THR A 173 -14.28 -4.37 -17.52
CA THR A 173 -14.79 -3.01 -17.30
C THR A 173 -14.02 -2.00 -18.14
N LYS A 174 -14.41 -0.72 -18.05
CA LYS A 174 -13.73 0.40 -18.71
C LYS A 174 -12.81 1.12 -17.71
N ALA A 175 -11.56 1.36 -18.12
CA ALA A 175 -10.67 2.24 -17.38
C ALA A 175 -11.06 3.72 -17.56
N LEU A 176 -11.02 4.48 -16.48
CA LEU A 176 -11.10 5.94 -16.49
C LEU A 176 -9.67 6.50 -16.50
N THR A 177 -9.29 7.21 -17.55
CA THR A 177 -7.96 7.79 -17.72
C THR A 177 -8.04 9.24 -18.19
N GLY A 178 -6.93 9.98 -18.08
CA GLY A 178 -6.85 11.37 -18.53
C GLY A 178 -7.99 12.25 -17.98
N ASN A 179 -8.64 13.02 -18.86
CA ASN A 179 -9.73 13.92 -18.48
C ASN A 179 -11.03 13.21 -18.05
N GLN A 180 -11.15 11.88 -18.24
CA GLN A 180 -12.35 11.13 -17.83
C GLN A 180 -12.30 10.75 -16.34
N ALA A 181 -11.11 10.65 -15.76
CA ALA A 181 -10.85 10.26 -14.38
C ALA A 181 -11.09 11.40 -13.38
N THR A 182 -12.26 12.04 -13.44
CA THR A 182 -12.64 13.15 -12.55
C THR A 182 -13.23 12.66 -11.25
N LYS A 183 -13.15 13.47 -10.19
CA LYS A 183 -13.82 13.19 -8.91
C LYS A 183 -15.31 12.91 -9.10
N LYS A 184 -16.00 13.74 -9.88
CA LYS A 184 -17.44 13.56 -10.20
C LYS A 184 -17.74 12.20 -10.84
N ALA A 185 -16.95 11.80 -11.84
CA ALA A 185 -17.16 10.54 -12.55
C ALA A 185 -16.98 9.33 -11.61
N ILE A 186 -15.97 9.39 -10.74
CA ILE A 186 -15.65 8.32 -9.79
C ILE A 186 -16.71 8.23 -8.68
N LEU A 187 -17.01 9.36 -8.01
CA LEU A 187 -17.98 9.41 -6.91
C LEU A 187 -19.36 8.89 -7.30
N SER A 188 -19.78 9.08 -8.56
CA SER A 188 -21.05 8.56 -9.07
C SER A 188 -21.12 7.02 -9.13
N GLN A 189 -19.97 6.34 -9.15
CA GLN A 189 -19.87 4.88 -9.29
C GLN A 189 -19.53 4.18 -7.97
N LEU A 190 -18.87 4.88 -7.03
CA LEU A 190 -18.40 4.30 -5.77
C LEU A 190 -19.48 3.59 -4.93
N PRO A 191 -20.73 4.08 -4.80
CA PRO A 191 -21.74 3.43 -3.95
C PRO A 191 -22.07 1.98 -4.36
N GLN A 192 -21.90 1.65 -5.65
CA GLN A 192 -22.16 0.32 -6.21
C GLN A 192 -20.88 -0.45 -6.52
N ALA A 193 -19.71 0.14 -6.27
CA ALA A 193 -18.43 -0.48 -6.59
C ALA A 193 -18.13 -1.62 -5.61
N ARG A 194 -17.85 -2.80 -6.16
CA ARG A 194 -17.25 -3.94 -5.47
C ARG A 194 -15.73 -3.79 -5.40
N ILE A 195 -15.11 -3.39 -6.51
CA ILE A 195 -13.66 -3.18 -6.61
C ILE A 195 -13.42 -1.74 -7.02
N ILE A 196 -12.52 -1.07 -6.31
CA ILE A 196 -12.03 0.27 -6.66
C ILE A 196 -10.52 0.16 -6.79
N HIS A 197 -9.99 0.38 -7.99
CA HIS A 197 -8.57 0.38 -8.28
C HIS A 197 -8.14 1.77 -8.75
N LEU A 198 -7.22 2.40 -8.04
CA LEU A 198 -6.76 3.77 -8.27
C LEU A 198 -5.24 3.79 -8.48
N ALA A 199 -4.81 3.85 -9.74
CA ALA A 199 -3.42 3.98 -10.16
C ALA A 199 -3.10 5.45 -10.50
N THR A 200 -2.77 6.24 -9.49
CA THR A 200 -2.57 7.70 -9.59
C THR A 200 -1.70 8.22 -8.44
N HIS A 201 -1.45 9.52 -8.32
CA HIS A 201 -0.73 10.06 -7.16
C HIS A 201 -1.58 10.01 -5.89
N GLY A 202 -0.98 9.51 -4.81
CA GLY A 202 -1.50 9.62 -3.44
C GLY A 202 -0.67 10.64 -2.65
N LEU A 203 -1.34 11.62 -2.04
CA LEU A 203 -0.74 12.64 -1.18
C LEU A 203 -0.97 12.20 0.26
N LEU A 204 0.05 11.69 0.94
CA LEU A 204 -0.09 11.00 2.24
C LEU A 204 0.33 11.85 3.46
N ASP A 205 0.83 13.06 3.26
CA ASP A 205 1.21 13.96 4.36
C ASP A 205 0.05 14.90 4.74
N ASP A 206 0.16 15.60 5.87
CA ASP A 206 -0.76 16.70 6.26
C ASP A 206 -0.72 17.79 5.19
N PHE A 207 -1.56 17.60 4.18
CA PHE A 207 -1.61 18.45 3.02
C PHE A 207 -2.07 19.83 3.49
N LYS A 208 -1.08 20.74 3.58
CA LYS A 208 -1.17 22.15 3.98
C LYS A 208 -1.21 22.45 5.48
N GLY A 209 -0.84 21.53 6.38
CA GLY A 209 -0.92 21.82 7.82
C GLY A 209 -2.36 22.07 8.29
N LEU A 210 -3.33 21.51 7.56
CA LEU A 210 -4.77 21.70 7.76
C LEU A 210 -5.39 20.54 8.55
N GLY A 211 -4.59 19.55 8.95
CA GLY A 211 -5.06 18.34 9.65
C GLY A 211 -5.81 17.36 8.74
N VAL A 212 -5.65 17.46 7.42
CA VAL A 212 -6.32 16.57 6.46
C VAL A 212 -5.42 15.37 6.15
N PRO A 213 -5.84 14.13 6.47
CA PRO A 213 -4.97 12.94 6.47
C PRO A 213 -4.69 12.34 5.08
N GLY A 214 -4.43 13.20 4.09
CA GLY A 214 -4.06 12.84 2.73
C GLY A 214 -5.17 13.03 1.69
N ALA A 215 -4.82 12.82 0.42
CA ALA A 215 -5.72 12.94 -0.73
C ALA A 215 -5.28 12.07 -1.91
N ILE A 216 -6.22 11.77 -2.80
CA ILE A 216 -5.98 11.06 -4.07
C ILE A 216 -6.10 12.07 -5.21
N ALA A 217 -5.09 12.12 -6.08
CA ALA A 217 -5.07 13.00 -7.24
C ALA A 217 -5.88 12.42 -8.41
N LEU A 218 -6.78 13.22 -8.95
CA LEU A 218 -7.72 12.93 -10.02
C LEU A 218 -7.76 14.12 -11.00
N ALA A 219 -8.47 13.95 -12.11
CA ALA A 219 -8.59 15.01 -13.10
C ALA A 219 -9.44 16.19 -12.56
N PRO A 220 -8.92 17.43 -12.60
CA PRO A 220 -9.72 18.62 -12.33
C PRO A 220 -10.92 18.71 -13.27
N SER A 221 -12.04 19.24 -12.79
CA SER A 221 -13.25 19.39 -13.61
C SER A 221 -14.15 20.50 -13.09
N GLY A 222 -14.45 21.48 -13.95
CA GLY A 222 -15.22 22.67 -13.55
C GLY A 222 -14.51 23.40 -12.41
N ASN A 223 -15.19 23.51 -11.26
CA ASN A 223 -14.64 24.14 -10.05
C ASN A 223 -13.96 23.15 -9.10
N ASP A 224 -13.96 21.84 -9.41
CA ASP A 224 -13.26 20.84 -8.60
C ASP A 224 -11.77 20.81 -8.93
N ASN A 225 -10.94 20.82 -7.89
CA ASN A 225 -9.48 20.86 -8.01
C ASN A 225 -8.82 19.51 -8.33
N GLY A 226 -9.61 18.43 -8.46
CA GLY A 226 -9.12 17.08 -8.73
C GLY A 226 -8.53 16.37 -7.50
N LEU A 227 -8.70 16.86 -6.27
CA LEU A 227 -8.21 16.17 -5.07
C LEU A 227 -9.35 15.55 -4.30
N LEU A 228 -9.41 14.22 -4.22
CA LEU A 228 -10.33 13.50 -3.32
C LEU A 228 -9.65 13.31 -1.96
N THR A 229 -10.02 14.14 -0.99
CA THR A 229 -9.39 14.16 0.33
C THR A 229 -9.86 13.02 1.23
N ALA A 230 -9.04 12.64 2.21
CA ALA A 230 -9.41 11.66 3.22
C ALA A 230 -10.66 12.08 4.02
N SER A 231 -10.85 13.38 4.26
CA SER A 231 -12.08 13.90 4.89
C SER A 231 -13.32 13.67 4.02
N GLU A 232 -13.24 13.92 2.71
CA GLU A 232 -14.33 13.59 1.79
C GLU A 232 -14.59 12.08 1.75
N ILE A 233 -13.55 11.25 1.84
CA ILE A 233 -13.68 9.79 1.88
C ILE A 233 -14.38 9.32 3.15
N LEU A 234 -14.09 9.93 4.31
CA LEU A 234 -14.74 9.58 5.59
C LEU A 234 -16.26 9.73 5.55
N ASP A 235 -16.77 10.68 4.77
CA ASP A 235 -18.21 10.93 4.61
C ASP A 235 -18.89 9.96 3.62
N LEU A 236 -18.11 9.14 2.90
CA LEU A 236 -18.64 8.15 1.97
C LEU A 236 -19.21 6.92 2.69
N LYS A 237 -20.16 6.27 2.02
CA LYS A 237 -20.67 4.94 2.39
C LYS A 237 -20.32 3.97 1.28
N LEU A 238 -19.21 3.27 1.46
CA LEU A 238 -18.67 2.32 0.50
C LEU A 238 -19.11 0.91 0.84
N ASN A 239 -19.43 0.14 -0.19
CA ASN A 239 -19.64 -1.31 -0.09
C ASN A 239 -18.53 -2.08 -0.83
N ALA A 240 -17.42 -1.44 -1.18
CA ALA A 240 -16.35 -2.11 -1.90
C ALA A 240 -15.71 -3.21 -1.04
N GLU A 241 -15.48 -4.38 -1.63
CA GLU A 241 -14.76 -5.49 -0.99
C GLU A 241 -13.24 -5.25 -0.99
N LEU A 242 -12.76 -4.46 -1.94
CA LEU A 242 -11.35 -4.13 -2.11
C LEU A 242 -11.20 -2.72 -2.68
N VAL A 243 -10.36 -1.93 -2.02
CA VAL A 243 -9.75 -0.73 -2.60
C VAL A 243 -8.26 -0.96 -2.80
N VAL A 244 -7.77 -0.77 -4.02
CA VAL A 244 -6.34 -0.78 -4.35
C VAL A 244 -5.91 0.65 -4.62
N LEU A 245 -5.03 1.15 -3.76
CA LEU A 245 -4.31 2.39 -3.94
C LEU A 245 -2.95 2.06 -4.53
N SER A 246 -2.90 1.93 -5.86
CA SER A 246 -1.65 1.78 -6.62
C SER A 246 -1.02 3.16 -6.81
N ALA A 247 -0.79 3.82 -5.68
CA ALA A 247 -0.70 5.26 -5.60
C ALA A 247 0.20 5.67 -4.43
N CYS A 248 1.51 5.78 -4.64
CA CYS A 248 2.44 6.27 -3.61
C CYS A 248 3.61 7.11 -4.14
N ASP A 249 3.43 7.86 -5.22
CA ASP A 249 4.42 8.89 -5.55
C ASP A 249 4.11 10.18 -4.77
N THR A 250 4.47 10.23 -3.49
CA THR A 250 4.62 11.51 -2.77
C THR A 250 5.95 12.13 -3.18
N GLY A 251 6.11 12.45 -4.47
CA GLY A 251 7.36 12.88 -5.09
C GLY A 251 8.04 14.10 -4.45
N ARG A 252 7.49 14.69 -3.38
CA ARG A 252 8.08 15.80 -2.62
C ARG A 252 7.70 15.84 -1.10
N GLY A 253 7.09 14.78 -0.54
CA GLY A 253 6.62 14.70 0.87
C GLY A 253 7.20 13.53 1.68
N ARG A 254 7.12 13.53 3.03
CA ARG A 254 7.54 12.37 3.87
C ARG A 254 6.35 11.41 3.93
N ILE A 255 6.55 10.17 3.51
CA ILE A 255 5.61 9.10 3.84
C ILE A 255 5.83 8.77 5.31
N THR A 256 4.83 9.03 6.14
CA THR A 256 4.81 8.62 7.55
C THR A 256 3.90 7.41 7.71
N GLY A 257 4.15 6.60 8.74
CA GLY A 257 3.19 5.56 9.14
C GLY A 257 1.80 6.17 9.31
N ASP A 258 1.69 7.29 10.03
CA ASP A 258 0.43 8.01 10.28
C ASP A 258 -0.28 8.47 9.00
N GLY A 259 0.45 8.81 7.95
CA GLY A 259 -0.12 9.23 6.65
C GLY A 259 -0.76 8.08 5.87
N VAL A 260 -0.03 6.97 5.71
CA VAL A 260 -0.57 5.74 5.09
C VAL A 260 -1.74 5.21 5.93
N ILE A 261 -1.58 5.22 7.24
CA ILE A 261 -2.60 4.87 8.20
C ILE A 261 -3.80 5.83 8.06
N GLY A 262 -3.62 7.13 7.87
CA GLY A 262 -4.68 8.12 7.78
C GLY A 262 -5.63 7.89 6.60
N LEU A 263 -5.07 7.76 5.38
CA LEU A 263 -5.87 7.48 4.19
C LEU A 263 -6.51 6.08 4.26
N SER A 264 -5.77 5.06 4.72
CA SER A 264 -6.32 3.71 4.89
C SER A 264 -7.44 3.68 5.93
N ARG A 265 -7.27 4.38 7.07
CA ARG A 265 -8.32 4.54 8.09
C ARG A 265 -9.56 5.20 7.53
N SER A 266 -9.42 6.20 6.64
CA SER A 266 -10.58 6.84 6.02
C SER A 266 -11.43 5.87 5.20
N LEU A 267 -10.78 5.01 4.41
CA LEU A 267 -11.44 3.99 3.61
C LEU A 267 -12.05 2.86 4.45
N ILE A 268 -11.35 2.40 5.48
CA ILE A 268 -11.91 1.41 6.43
C ILE A 268 -13.14 2.00 7.11
N THR A 269 -13.05 3.23 7.59
CA THR A 269 -14.18 3.92 8.25
C THR A 269 -15.37 4.08 7.29
N ALA A 270 -15.10 4.36 6.01
CA ALA A 270 -16.10 4.45 4.95
C ALA A 270 -16.75 3.10 4.59
N GLY A 271 -16.25 1.97 5.09
CA GLY A 271 -16.89 0.65 4.96
C GLY A 271 -16.09 -0.40 4.20
N VAL A 272 -14.84 -0.13 3.84
CA VAL A 272 -13.99 -1.05 3.04
C VAL A 272 -13.26 -2.05 3.94
N PRO A 273 -13.48 -3.37 3.79
CA PRO A 273 -12.86 -4.38 4.63
C PRO A 273 -11.42 -4.74 4.21
N SER A 274 -11.04 -4.51 2.95
CA SER A 274 -9.70 -4.84 2.44
C SER A 274 -9.12 -3.67 1.64
N ILE A 275 -7.89 -3.28 1.95
CA ILE A 275 -7.17 -2.21 1.25
C ILE A 275 -5.79 -2.69 0.87
N ILE A 276 -5.40 -2.55 -0.39
CA ILE A 276 -3.99 -2.68 -0.80
C ILE A 276 -3.43 -1.29 -1.01
N VAL A 277 -2.30 -1.00 -0.36
CA VAL A 277 -1.63 0.31 -0.45
C VAL A 277 -0.13 0.10 -0.48
N SER A 278 0.59 0.96 -1.19
CA SER A 278 2.06 0.97 -1.16
C SER A 278 2.60 1.74 0.07
N LEU A 279 3.79 1.36 0.52
CA LEU A 279 4.52 1.99 1.63
C LEU A 279 5.56 3.00 1.12
N TRP A 280 5.76 3.08 -0.21
CA TRP A 280 6.66 4.01 -0.89
C TRP A 280 6.36 4.18 -2.37
N SER A 281 7.00 5.17 -2.99
CA SER A 281 6.99 5.38 -4.45
C SER A 281 7.72 4.24 -5.15
N VAL A 282 7.00 3.47 -5.93
CA VAL A 282 7.52 2.32 -6.69
C VAL A 282 7.66 2.75 -8.15
N PRO A 283 8.70 2.31 -8.87
CA PRO A 283 8.76 2.54 -10.31
C PRO A 283 7.52 2.01 -11.03
N ASP A 284 6.99 2.78 -11.98
CA ASP A 284 5.68 2.50 -12.58
C ASP A 284 5.60 1.12 -13.27
N ALA A 285 6.64 0.69 -14.00
CA ALA A 285 6.60 -0.55 -14.79
C ALA A 285 6.57 -1.85 -13.93
N PRO A 286 7.42 -2.00 -12.88
CA PRO A 286 7.27 -3.09 -11.92
C PRO A 286 5.92 -3.10 -11.21
N THR A 287 5.38 -1.92 -10.88
CA THR A 287 4.07 -1.78 -10.23
C THR A 287 2.95 -2.32 -11.10
N ALA A 288 2.90 -1.91 -12.37
CA ALA A 288 1.92 -2.38 -13.34
C ALA A 288 1.95 -3.91 -13.49
N SER A 289 3.16 -4.49 -13.50
CA SER A 289 3.34 -5.95 -13.57
C SER A 289 2.83 -6.65 -12.30
N LEU A 290 3.19 -6.14 -11.13
CA LEU A 290 2.76 -6.69 -9.84
C LEU A 290 1.24 -6.64 -9.70
N MET A 291 0.61 -5.50 -10.01
CA MET A 291 -0.85 -5.36 -9.88
C MET A 291 -1.60 -6.23 -10.89
N THR A 292 -1.08 -6.37 -12.11
CA THR A 292 -1.63 -7.31 -13.09
C THR A 292 -1.59 -8.75 -12.57
N GLU A 293 -0.44 -9.18 -12.03
CA GLU A 293 -0.30 -10.52 -11.45
C GLU A 293 -1.18 -10.71 -10.20
N PHE A 294 -1.34 -9.69 -9.36
CA PHE A 294 -2.27 -9.72 -8.24
C PHE A 294 -3.69 -10.04 -8.70
N TYR A 295 -4.21 -9.30 -9.69
CA TYR A 295 -5.56 -9.54 -10.20
C TYR A 295 -5.71 -10.89 -10.89
N ARG A 296 -4.69 -11.39 -11.62
CA ARG A 296 -4.72 -12.75 -12.18
C ARG A 296 -4.81 -13.81 -11.08
N ASN A 297 -3.96 -13.71 -10.06
CA ASN A 297 -3.95 -14.65 -8.96
C ASN A 297 -5.27 -14.62 -8.16
N TRP A 298 -5.83 -13.43 -7.93
CA TRP A 298 -7.08 -13.29 -7.19
C TRP A 298 -8.31 -13.70 -8.01
N GLN A 299 -8.46 -13.17 -9.23
CA GLN A 299 -9.68 -13.36 -10.03
C GLN A 299 -9.68 -14.64 -10.86
N GLU A 300 -8.53 -15.05 -11.43
CA GLU A 300 -8.45 -16.24 -12.29
C GLU A 300 -8.14 -17.49 -11.45
N LYS A 301 -7.11 -17.44 -10.59
CA LYS A 301 -6.69 -18.58 -9.77
C LYS A 301 -7.46 -18.73 -8.44
N LYS A 302 -8.31 -17.76 -8.10
CA LYS A 302 -9.18 -17.78 -6.90
C LYS A 302 -8.41 -17.94 -5.59
N LEU A 303 -7.17 -17.42 -5.54
CA LEU A 303 -6.45 -17.28 -4.27
C LEU A 303 -7.13 -16.18 -3.44
N ASP A 304 -6.97 -16.21 -2.11
CA ASP A 304 -7.37 -15.05 -1.30
C ASP A 304 -6.47 -13.83 -1.63
N LYS A 305 -6.87 -12.62 -1.20
CA LYS A 305 -6.17 -11.38 -1.55
C LYS A 305 -4.73 -11.37 -1.03
N ALA A 306 -4.45 -11.94 0.14
CA ALA A 306 -3.12 -11.96 0.73
C ALA A 306 -2.19 -12.90 -0.03
N GLN A 307 -2.68 -14.10 -0.33
CA GLN A 307 -2.00 -15.10 -1.15
C GLN A 307 -1.77 -14.58 -2.57
N ALA A 308 -2.76 -13.92 -3.16
CA ALA A 308 -2.65 -13.32 -4.49
C ALA A 308 -1.57 -12.24 -4.53
N LEU A 309 -1.51 -11.38 -3.50
CA LEU A 309 -0.47 -10.35 -3.39
C LEU A 309 0.92 -10.97 -3.20
N ARG A 310 1.04 -11.99 -2.35
CA ARG A 310 2.29 -12.76 -2.19
C ARG A 310 2.75 -13.37 -3.52
N GLN A 311 1.87 -14.05 -4.25
CA GLN A 311 2.23 -14.66 -5.54
C GLN A 311 2.63 -13.61 -6.58
N ALA A 312 2.00 -12.43 -6.56
CA ALA A 312 2.39 -11.31 -7.39
C ALA A 312 3.81 -10.83 -7.07
N MET A 313 4.14 -10.63 -5.78
CA MET A 313 5.49 -10.26 -5.34
C MET A 313 6.54 -11.30 -5.76
N LEU A 314 6.27 -12.58 -5.54
CA LEU A 314 7.16 -13.69 -5.91
C LEU A 314 7.35 -13.82 -7.42
N THR A 315 6.38 -13.37 -8.22
CA THR A 315 6.49 -13.34 -9.68
C THR A 315 7.31 -12.13 -10.13
N THR A 316 7.00 -10.95 -9.60
CA THR A 316 7.70 -9.71 -9.91
C THR A 316 9.19 -9.78 -9.55
N MET A 317 9.54 -10.36 -8.39
CA MET A 317 10.94 -10.46 -7.95
C MET A 317 11.84 -11.26 -8.90
N LYS A 318 11.29 -12.15 -9.74
CA LYS A 318 12.06 -12.92 -10.73
C LYS A 318 12.62 -12.03 -11.84
N ASN A 319 11.86 -11.01 -12.22
CA ASN A 319 12.22 -10.07 -13.29
C ASN A 319 12.80 -8.76 -12.74
N HIS A 320 12.44 -8.41 -11.50
CA HIS A 320 12.86 -7.22 -10.79
C HIS A 320 13.39 -7.60 -9.40
N PRO A 321 14.65 -8.07 -9.27
CA PRO A 321 15.16 -8.65 -8.03
C PRO A 321 15.28 -7.65 -6.87
N ASN A 322 15.29 -6.35 -7.14
CA ASN A 322 15.41 -5.33 -6.10
C ASN A 322 14.10 -5.23 -5.28
N PRO A 323 14.13 -5.39 -3.95
CA PRO A 323 12.96 -5.27 -3.09
C PRO A 323 12.13 -4.00 -3.26
N LYS A 324 12.74 -2.88 -3.67
CA LYS A 324 11.99 -1.64 -3.93
C LYS A 324 10.87 -1.81 -4.96
N ASP A 325 11.02 -2.76 -5.88
CA ASP A 325 10.15 -2.98 -7.03
C ASP A 325 8.97 -3.90 -6.71
N TRP A 326 9.02 -4.67 -5.61
CA TRP A 326 7.99 -5.68 -5.29
C TRP A 326 7.53 -5.70 -3.83
N ALA A 327 8.33 -5.22 -2.87
CA ALA A 327 8.02 -5.32 -1.43
C ALA A 327 7.21 -4.13 -0.89
N ALA A 328 6.75 -3.24 -1.78
CA ALA A 328 6.15 -1.97 -1.38
C ALA A 328 4.71 -2.09 -0.89
N PHE A 329 3.97 -3.09 -1.36
CA PHE A 329 2.54 -3.18 -1.12
C PHE A 329 2.23 -3.96 0.15
N THR A 330 1.26 -3.48 0.91
CA THR A 330 0.69 -4.21 2.04
C THR A 330 -0.82 -4.31 1.88
N LEU A 331 -1.38 -5.44 2.31
CA LEU A 331 -2.81 -5.65 2.45
C LEU A 331 -3.22 -5.34 3.89
N ILE A 332 -4.15 -4.40 4.04
CA ILE A 332 -4.74 -4.00 5.31
C ILE A 332 -6.18 -4.54 5.39
N GLY A 333 -6.49 -5.22 6.50
CA GLY A 333 -7.82 -5.76 6.77
C GLY A 333 -7.96 -7.23 6.37
N GLU A 334 -9.06 -7.58 5.71
CA GLU A 334 -9.43 -8.97 5.41
C GLU A 334 -8.68 -9.54 4.19
N ALA A 335 -8.36 -10.83 4.25
CA ALA A 335 -7.75 -11.57 3.14
C ALA A 335 -8.79 -12.16 2.19
N GLU A 336 -9.92 -12.61 2.71
CA GLU A 336 -10.94 -13.37 1.96
C GLU A 336 -11.76 -12.53 1.01
#